data_AF-A0A1Q7V1T6-F1
#
_entry.id   AF-A0A1Q7V1T6-F1
#
_cell.length_a   1.000
_cell.length_b   1.000
_cell.length_c   1.000
_cell.angle_alpha   90.00
_cell.angle_beta   90.00
_cell.angle_gamma   90.00
#
_symmetry.space_group_name_H-M   'P 1'
#
loop_
_entity.id
_entity.type
_entity.pdbx_description
1 polymer ?
#
loop_
_entity_poly.entity_id
_entity_poly.type
_entity_poly.pdbx_seq_one_letter_code
_entity_poly.pdbx_strand_id
1 'polypeptide(L)'
;MLAFSPNARALTIGDAHELGFVQFGIPSGDGDRLTYVNHLVGMALGTTDQANGQTYTRSNNDFGPLAPAAFTGVNGTGTSINLGTGGTFVYLFAKYDGPNYGSEVWYVGDLSGIITIPATAGGYGLSGWTLFGTPGTVPDGGTTAMLLGAALGSLGMARRFLKR
;
A
#
# COMPACT_ATOMS: atom_id res chain seq x y z
N MET A 1 20.14 24.27 -3.21
CA MET A 1 19.74 22.85 -3.18
C MET A 1 18.75 22.70 -2.04
N LEU A 2 17.45 22.62 -2.33
CA LEU A 2 16.43 22.39 -1.30
C LEU A 2 16.53 20.92 -0.91
N ALA A 3 16.97 20.64 0.32
CA ALA A 3 16.99 19.28 0.83
C ALA A 3 15.54 18.84 1.09
N PHE A 4 15.04 17.90 0.30
CA PHE A 4 13.80 17.19 0.62
C PHE A 4 14.08 16.25 1.80
N SER A 5 13.46 16.50 2.95
CA SER A 5 13.46 15.56 4.07
C SER A 5 12.43 14.47 3.77
N PRO A 6 12.82 13.19 3.66
CA PRO A 6 11.87 12.11 3.49
C PRO A 6 11.03 11.92 4.76
N ASN A 7 9.71 11.77 4.61
CA ASN A 7 8.76 11.38 5.65
C ASN A 7 8.59 9.85 5.63
N ALA A 8 9.70 9.15 5.81
CA ALA A 8 9.74 7.69 5.83
C ALA A 8 9.30 7.15 7.19
N ARG A 9 8.40 6.15 7.20
CA ARG A 9 7.87 5.53 8.42
C ARG A 9 7.72 4.02 8.24
N ALA A 10 7.84 3.28 9.34
CA ALA A 10 7.37 1.90 9.39
C ALA A 10 5.89 1.91 9.75
N LEU A 11 5.06 1.31 8.90
CA LEU A 11 3.64 1.13 9.13
C LEU A 11 3.41 -0.10 10.01
N THR A 12 2.41 -0.02 10.86
CA THR A 12 1.93 -1.16 11.66
C THR A 12 0.42 -1.30 11.53
N ILE A 13 -0.10 -2.48 11.83
CA ILE A 13 -1.55 -2.72 11.89
C ILE A 13 -2.11 -1.91 13.07
N GLY A 14 -3.24 -1.24 12.85
CA GLY A 14 -3.88 -0.35 13.82
C GLY A 14 -3.13 0.96 14.08
N ASP A 15 -2.17 1.34 13.23
CA ASP A 15 -1.46 2.60 13.38
C ASP A 15 -2.29 3.81 12.91
N ALA A 16 -1.73 5.01 13.07
CA ALA A 16 -2.38 6.25 12.68
C ALA A 16 -2.58 6.44 11.17
N HIS A 17 -2.04 5.55 10.33
CA HIS A 17 -2.22 5.57 8.87
C HIS A 17 -3.13 4.47 8.37
N GLU A 18 -3.51 3.51 9.22
CA GLU A 18 -4.44 2.47 8.82
C GLU A 18 -5.75 3.12 8.38
N LEU A 19 -6.11 2.92 7.11
CA LEU A 19 -7.40 3.31 6.57
C LEU A 19 -8.44 2.28 6.99
N GLY A 20 -8.10 1.00 6.90
CA GLY A 20 -8.98 -0.06 7.35
C GLY A 20 -8.57 -1.40 6.79
N PHE A 21 -9.46 -2.36 7.00
CA PHE A 21 -9.23 -3.77 6.75
C PHE A 21 -10.32 -4.34 5.84
N VAL A 22 -9.93 -5.27 4.96
CA VAL A 22 -10.82 -5.97 4.03
C VAL A 22 -10.67 -7.47 4.23
N GLN A 23 -11.72 -8.13 4.71
CA GLN A 23 -11.73 -9.57 5.03
C GLN A 23 -12.46 -10.41 3.97
N PHE A 24 -12.03 -11.68 3.84
CA PHE A 24 -12.59 -12.82 3.06
C PHE A 24 -12.28 -12.93 1.56
N GLY A 25 -12.17 -14.16 1.04
CA GLY A 25 -12.50 -14.55 -0.34
C GLY A 25 -11.86 -13.82 -1.54
N ILE A 26 -10.84 -13.00 -1.33
CA ILE A 26 -10.57 -11.86 -2.21
C ILE A 26 -10.08 -12.27 -3.63
N PRO A 27 -10.86 -12.04 -4.71
CA PRO A 27 -10.30 -12.01 -6.06
C PRO A 27 -9.24 -10.90 -6.11
N SER A 28 -8.06 -11.26 -6.61
CA SER A 28 -6.86 -10.43 -6.50
C SER A 28 -6.59 -9.65 -7.80
N GLY A 29 -7.61 -9.34 -8.60
CA GLY A 29 -7.47 -8.51 -9.79
C GLY A 29 -7.25 -7.03 -9.44
N ASP A 30 -6.61 -6.27 -10.33
CA ASP A 30 -6.34 -4.85 -10.11
C ASP A 30 -7.64 -4.03 -9.92
N GLY A 31 -8.69 -4.37 -10.67
CA GLY A 31 -10.02 -3.76 -10.54
C GLY A 31 -10.72 -4.06 -9.22
N ASP A 32 -10.52 -5.27 -8.68
CA ASP A 32 -11.07 -5.66 -7.39
C ASP A 32 -10.41 -4.86 -6.26
N ARG A 33 -9.07 -4.83 -6.25
CA ARG A 33 -8.29 -4.06 -5.27
C ARG A 33 -8.67 -2.58 -5.28
N LEU A 34 -8.86 -2.00 -6.47
CA LEU A 34 -9.31 -0.61 -6.62
C LEU A 34 -10.71 -0.40 -6.03
N THR A 35 -11.64 -1.33 -6.27
CA THR A 35 -13.00 -1.27 -5.73
C THR A 35 -12.98 -1.29 -4.21
N TYR A 36 -12.10 -2.11 -3.61
CA TYR A 36 -12.01 -2.25 -2.16
C TYR A 36 -11.47 -0.99 -1.48
N VAL A 37 -10.41 -0.40 -2.02
CA VAL A 37 -9.85 0.85 -1.49
C VAL A 37 -10.90 1.97 -1.59
N ASN A 38 -11.57 2.11 -2.75
CA ASN A 38 -12.60 3.13 -2.93
C ASN A 38 -13.81 2.92 -2.02
N HIS A 39 -14.18 1.67 -1.71
CA HIS A 39 -15.23 1.39 -0.74
C HIS A 39 -14.83 1.88 0.66
N LEU A 40 -13.63 1.55 1.15
CA LEU A 40 -13.12 2.06 2.43
C LEU A 40 -13.04 3.59 2.47
N VAL A 41 -12.64 4.24 1.36
CA VAL A 41 -12.60 5.71 1.25
C VAL A 41 -13.99 6.33 1.46
N GLY A 42 -15.06 5.66 1.01
CA GLY A 42 -16.43 6.14 1.15
C GLY A 42 -17.11 5.79 2.49
N MET A 43 -16.49 4.97 3.34
CA MET A 43 -17.07 4.55 4.60
C MET A 43 -16.92 5.63 5.69
N ALA A 44 -17.92 5.69 6.58
CA ALA A 44 -17.82 6.47 7.81
C ALA A 44 -16.78 5.84 8.77
N LEU A 45 -16.10 6.69 9.54
CA LEU A 45 -15.08 6.27 10.50
C LEU A 45 -15.61 5.26 11.51
N GLY A 46 -14.81 4.24 11.82
CA GLY A 46 -15.13 3.23 12.84
C GLY A 46 -16.27 2.27 12.48
N THR A 47 -16.77 2.30 11.23
CA THR A 47 -17.87 1.44 10.80
C THR A 47 -17.40 0.14 10.17
N THR A 48 -18.28 -0.86 10.19
CA THR A 48 -18.13 -2.11 9.46
C THR A 48 -19.27 -2.23 8.44
N ASP A 49 -18.95 -2.65 7.22
CA ASP A 49 -19.93 -2.88 6.16
C ASP A 49 -19.62 -4.16 5.38
N GLN A 50 -20.61 -4.71 4.68
CA GLN A 50 -20.46 -5.84 3.78
C GLN A 50 -20.87 -5.44 2.36
N ALA A 51 -19.91 -5.51 1.44
CA ALA A 51 -20.13 -5.23 0.03
C ALA A 51 -19.20 -6.09 -0.84
N ASN A 52 -19.57 -6.32 -2.10
CA ASN A 52 -18.72 -7.04 -3.06
C ASN A 52 -18.27 -8.46 -2.60
N GLY A 53 -19.03 -9.08 -1.69
CA GLY A 53 -18.65 -10.36 -1.08
C GLY A 53 -17.62 -10.28 0.05
N GLN A 54 -17.21 -9.07 0.44
CA GLN A 54 -16.18 -8.76 1.42
C GLN A 54 -16.78 -8.15 2.67
N THR A 55 -16.06 -8.26 3.80
CA THR A 55 -16.34 -7.46 5.01
C THR A 55 -15.28 -6.38 5.14
N TYR A 56 -15.72 -5.13 5.25
CA TYR A 56 -14.86 -3.97 5.41
C TYR A 56 -14.96 -3.43 6.83
N THR A 57 -13.82 -3.08 7.41
CA THR A 57 -13.76 -2.35 8.68
C THR A 57 -12.98 -1.07 8.46
N ARG A 58 -13.64 0.08 8.59
CA ARG A 58 -13.02 1.40 8.50
C ARG A 58 -12.43 1.76 9.85
N SER A 59 -11.16 2.17 9.87
CA SER A 59 -10.52 2.64 11.11
C SER A 59 -11.16 3.95 11.63
N ASN A 60 -10.82 4.33 12.86
CA ASN A 60 -11.20 5.63 13.43
C ASN A 60 -10.27 6.77 13.01
N ASN A 61 -9.27 6.51 12.16
CA ASN A 61 -8.33 7.52 11.72
C ASN A 61 -8.99 8.46 10.71
N ASP A 62 -9.02 9.75 11.08
CA ASP A 62 -9.48 10.84 10.24
C ASP A 62 -8.30 11.42 9.44
N PHE A 63 -8.36 11.26 8.12
CA PHE A 63 -7.38 11.78 7.17
C PHE A 63 -7.88 13.06 6.47
N GLY A 64 -9.00 13.61 6.93
CA GLY A 64 -9.73 14.66 6.24
C GLY A 64 -10.42 14.14 4.97
N PRO A 65 -10.79 15.04 4.04
CA PRO A 65 -11.40 14.66 2.77
C PRO A 65 -10.47 13.75 1.95
N LEU A 66 -10.91 12.51 1.72
CA LEU A 66 -10.18 11.53 0.93
C LEU A 66 -10.58 11.61 -0.54
N ALA A 67 -9.59 11.68 -1.43
CA ALA A 67 -9.82 11.60 -2.86
C ALA A 67 -10.09 10.15 -3.30
N PRO A 68 -10.87 9.91 -4.38
CA PRO A 68 -10.99 8.56 -4.93
C PRO A 68 -9.62 7.99 -5.30
N ALA A 69 -9.42 6.70 -5.03
CA ALA A 69 -8.22 6.00 -5.44
C ALA A 69 -8.19 5.79 -6.96
N ALA A 70 -7.01 5.86 -7.55
CA ALA A 70 -6.74 5.50 -8.93
C ALA A 70 -5.58 4.50 -9.00
N PHE A 71 -5.71 3.50 -9.87
CA PHE A 71 -4.69 2.46 -10.03
C PHE A 71 -3.44 3.02 -10.72
N THR A 72 -2.26 2.70 -10.17
CA THR A 72 -0.98 3.21 -10.69
C THR A 72 -0.16 2.16 -11.44
N GLY A 73 -0.54 0.88 -11.37
CA GLY A 73 0.27 -0.22 -11.88
C GLY A 73 1.46 -0.62 -11.01
N VAL A 74 1.70 0.09 -9.90
CA VAL A 74 2.84 -0.18 -9.02
C VAL A 74 2.46 -1.24 -7.99
N ASN A 75 3.13 -2.39 -8.09
CA ASN A 75 2.90 -3.56 -7.26
C ASN A 75 4.23 -4.14 -6.75
N GLY A 76 4.18 -4.90 -5.66
CA GLY A 76 5.34 -5.62 -5.16
C GLY A 76 4.98 -6.68 -4.12
N THR A 77 6.00 -7.39 -3.62
CA THR A 77 5.85 -8.48 -2.64
C THR A 77 6.76 -8.36 -1.42
N GLY A 78 7.71 -7.41 -1.44
CA GLY A 78 8.59 -7.12 -0.31
C GLY A 78 7.96 -6.19 0.71
N THR A 79 8.59 -6.05 1.88
CA THR A 79 8.10 -5.17 2.95
C THR A 79 8.60 -3.74 2.85
N SER A 80 9.69 -3.49 2.11
CA SER A 80 10.19 -2.14 1.86
C SER A 80 9.61 -1.57 0.58
N ILE A 81 8.99 -0.40 0.68
CA ILE A 81 8.26 0.25 -0.42
C ILE A 81 8.78 1.66 -0.57
N ASN A 82 9.19 2.04 -1.78
CA ASN A 82 9.65 3.39 -2.07
C ASN A 82 8.51 4.25 -2.64
N LEU A 83 8.10 5.26 -1.88
CA LEU A 83 7.07 6.22 -2.26
C LEU A 83 7.62 7.42 -3.05
N GLY A 84 8.94 7.49 -3.26
CA GLY A 84 9.59 8.60 -3.97
C GLY A 84 9.54 9.90 -3.17
N THR A 85 9.25 11.01 -3.83
CA THR A 85 9.22 12.36 -3.22
C THR A 85 7.95 12.63 -2.39
N GLY A 86 7.00 11.70 -2.34
CA GLY A 86 5.71 11.86 -1.66
C GLY A 86 4.65 12.54 -2.54
N GLY A 87 3.37 12.32 -2.21
CA GLY A 87 2.22 12.91 -2.90
C GLY A 87 1.79 12.24 -4.21
N THR A 88 2.59 11.31 -4.76
CA THR A 88 2.21 10.51 -5.95
C THR A 88 1.30 9.34 -5.60
N PHE A 89 1.52 8.75 -4.43
CA PHE A 89 0.75 7.62 -3.92
C PHE A 89 0.00 8.07 -2.67
N VAL A 90 -1.26 7.71 -2.59
CA VAL A 90 -2.18 8.11 -1.51
C VAL A 90 -2.64 6.90 -0.70
N TYR A 91 -2.76 5.73 -1.33
CA TYR A 91 -3.16 4.51 -0.64
C TYR A 91 -2.21 3.36 -0.93
N LEU A 92 -2.02 2.54 0.09
CA LEU A 92 -1.29 1.29 0.00
C LEU A 92 -2.24 0.15 0.42
N PHE A 93 -2.43 -0.82 -0.47
CA PHE A 93 -3.17 -2.04 -0.19
C PHE A 93 -2.17 -3.19 -0.05
N ALA A 94 -2.18 -3.92 1.06
CA ALA A 94 -1.35 -5.11 1.24
C ALA A 94 -2.19 -6.34 1.60
N LYS A 95 -1.95 -7.43 0.88
CA LYS A 95 -2.60 -8.71 1.07
C LYS A 95 -1.71 -9.65 1.86
N TYR A 96 -2.30 -10.32 2.85
CA TYR A 96 -1.66 -11.37 3.62
C TYR A 96 -2.37 -12.71 3.33
N ASP A 97 -1.69 -13.68 2.70
CA ASP A 97 -2.29 -14.97 2.30
C ASP A 97 -2.47 -15.91 3.51
N GLY A 98 -3.44 -15.56 4.34
CA GLY A 98 -4.03 -16.47 5.31
C GLY A 98 -5.39 -16.96 4.86
N PRO A 99 -5.79 -18.20 5.20
CA PRO A 99 -7.19 -18.59 5.15
C PRO A 99 -8.02 -17.57 5.94
N ASN A 100 -8.73 -16.71 5.21
CA ASN A 100 -9.62 -15.68 5.75
C ASN A 100 -8.98 -14.52 6.54
N TYR A 101 -7.68 -14.22 6.38
CA TYR A 101 -7.15 -12.95 6.90
C TYR A 101 -7.66 -11.80 6.03
N GLY A 102 -7.00 -11.50 4.92
CA GLY A 102 -7.49 -10.50 3.99
C GLY A 102 -6.42 -9.47 3.65
N SER A 103 -6.79 -8.18 3.69
CA SER A 103 -5.91 -7.11 3.27
C SER A 103 -6.02 -5.88 4.16
N GLU A 104 -4.86 -5.33 4.49
CA GLU A 104 -4.72 -4.06 5.19
C GLU A 104 -4.58 -2.94 4.17
N VAL A 105 -5.21 -1.80 4.47
CA VAL A 105 -5.12 -0.60 3.65
C VAL A 105 -4.64 0.54 4.51
N TRP A 106 -3.61 1.25 4.06
CA TRP A 106 -3.08 2.45 4.70
C TRP A 106 -3.22 3.67 3.80
N TYR A 107 -3.40 4.82 4.43
CA TYR A 107 -3.18 6.13 3.83
C TYR A 107 -1.69 6.47 3.88
N VAL A 108 -1.09 6.78 2.73
CA VAL A 108 0.34 7.10 2.60
C VAL A 108 0.58 8.43 1.88
N GLY A 109 -0.47 9.24 1.70
CA GLY A 109 -0.41 10.49 0.94
C GLY A 109 0.50 11.56 1.56
N ASP A 110 0.76 11.47 2.86
CA ASP A 110 1.65 12.35 3.62
C ASP A 110 3.07 11.75 3.81
N LEU A 111 3.30 10.53 3.33
CA LEU A 111 4.57 9.82 3.44
C LEU A 111 5.42 9.96 2.18
N SER A 112 6.74 9.84 2.37
CA SER A 112 7.70 9.87 1.27
C SER A 112 8.95 9.05 1.60
N GLY A 113 9.76 8.77 0.59
CA GLY A 113 10.93 7.90 0.73
C GLY A 113 10.55 6.43 0.92
N ILE A 114 11.44 5.67 1.56
CA ILE A 114 11.27 4.22 1.76
C ILE A 114 10.51 3.99 3.07
N ILE A 115 9.30 3.46 2.96
CA ILE A 115 8.51 2.96 4.10
C ILE A 115 8.68 1.45 4.26
N THR A 116 8.28 0.93 5.41
CA THR A 116 8.24 -0.52 5.66
C THR A 116 6.84 -0.92 6.11
N ILE A 117 6.33 -2.04 5.61
CA ILE A 117 5.08 -2.66 6.07
C ILE A 117 5.33 -3.94 6.87
N PRO A 118 4.36 -4.38 7.70
CA PRO A 118 4.48 -5.63 8.44
C PRO A 118 4.69 -6.82 7.49
N ALA A 119 5.65 -7.69 7.83
CA ALA A 119 5.88 -8.94 7.10
C ALA A 119 4.76 -9.97 7.34
N THR A 120 4.09 -9.85 8.48
CA THR A 120 3.00 -10.73 8.87
C THR A 120 1.84 -9.96 9.48
N ALA A 121 0.63 -10.50 9.31
CA ALA A 121 -0.61 -9.96 9.84
C ALA A 121 -1.52 -11.14 10.21
N GLY A 122 -2.05 -11.16 11.45
CA GLY A 122 -2.85 -12.28 11.96
C GLY A 122 -2.17 -13.66 11.91
N GLY A 123 -0.83 -13.71 11.88
CA GLY A 123 -0.06 -14.95 11.73
C GLY A 123 0.24 -15.36 10.29
N TYR A 124 -0.16 -14.58 9.29
CA TYR A 124 0.01 -14.89 7.87
C TYR A 124 1.00 -13.95 7.19
N GLY A 125 1.75 -14.49 6.23
CA GLY A 125 2.78 -13.75 5.50
C GLY A 125 2.19 -12.79 4.47
N LEU A 126 2.91 -11.69 4.24
CA LEU A 126 2.66 -10.77 3.14
C LEU A 126 2.81 -11.49 1.79
N SER A 127 1.82 -11.32 0.94
CA SER A 127 1.78 -11.95 -0.38
C SER A 127 2.01 -10.98 -1.50
N GLY A 128 1.54 -9.74 -1.31
CA GLY A 128 1.71 -8.68 -2.26
C GLY A 128 1.06 -7.40 -1.81
N TRP A 129 1.44 -6.32 -2.44
CA TRP A 129 0.87 -5.00 -2.23
C TRP A 129 0.75 -4.23 -3.55
N THR A 130 -0.12 -3.22 -3.52
CA THR A 130 -0.40 -2.31 -4.63
C THR A 130 -0.47 -0.88 -4.10
N LEU A 131 0.13 0.05 -4.84
CA LEU A 131 0.02 1.48 -4.57
C LEU A 131 -1.05 2.12 -5.46
N PHE A 132 -1.81 3.03 -4.88
CA PHE A 132 -2.83 3.83 -5.55
C PHE A 132 -2.52 5.31 -5.43
N GLY A 133 -2.77 6.05 -6.49
CA GLY A 133 -2.69 7.51 -6.52
C GLY A 133 -4.08 8.11 -6.56
N THR A 134 -4.18 9.33 -7.08
CA THR A 134 -5.45 10.00 -7.38
C THR A 134 -5.65 10.10 -8.89
N PRO A 135 -6.89 10.30 -9.38
CA PRO A 135 -7.13 10.52 -10.80
C PRO A 135 -6.25 11.66 -11.34
N GLY A 136 -5.51 11.40 -12.41
CA GLY A 136 -4.61 12.37 -13.03
C GLY A 136 -3.16 12.35 -12.52
N THR A 137 -2.86 11.66 -11.41
CA THR A 137 -1.47 11.40 -11.00
C THR A 137 -1.01 10.08 -11.60
N VAL A 138 -0.49 10.12 -12.83
CA VAL A 138 0.26 8.99 -13.38
C VAL A 138 1.69 9.10 -12.87
N PRO A 139 2.27 8.07 -12.25
CA PRO A 139 3.70 8.08 -11.92
C PRO A 139 4.49 8.37 -13.19
N ASP A 140 5.10 9.55 -13.23
CA ASP A 140 5.92 10.02 -14.33
C ASP A 140 7.04 9.01 -14.52
N GLY A 141 7.22 8.47 -15.74
CA GLY A 141 8.01 7.26 -16.02
C GLY A 141 9.46 7.23 -15.51
N GLY A 142 9.98 8.37 -15.02
CA GLY A 142 11.20 8.44 -14.22
C GLY A 142 11.11 7.71 -12.86
N THR A 143 9.97 7.74 -12.18
CA THR A 143 9.73 6.97 -10.94
C THR A 143 9.67 5.47 -11.20
N THR A 144 9.07 5.05 -12.32
CA THR A 144 9.10 3.64 -12.77
C THR A 144 10.52 3.16 -13.03
N ALA A 145 11.36 3.99 -13.66
CA ALA A 145 12.76 3.68 -13.89
C ALA A 145 13.58 3.65 -12.59
N MET A 146 13.30 4.51 -11.63
CA MET A 146 13.94 4.48 -10.30
C MET A 146 13.54 3.24 -9.49
N LEU A 147 12.27 2.83 -9.52
CA LEU A 147 11.78 1.61 -8.86
C LEU A 147 12.41 0.35 -9.48
N LEU A 148 12.46 0.27 -10.82
CA LEU A 148 13.16 -0.80 -11.51
C LEU A 148 14.66 -0.80 -11.19
N GLY A 149 15.28 0.38 -11.13
CA GLY A 149 16.68 0.55 -10.75
C GLY A 149 16.97 0.10 -9.31
N ALA A 150 16.09 0.41 -8.35
CA ALA A 150 16.22 -0.03 -6.96
C ALA A 150 16.01 -1.54 -6.80
N ALA A 151 15.05 -2.12 -7.53
CA ALA A 151 14.80 -3.56 -7.55
C ALA A 151 15.98 -4.34 -8.18
N LEU A 152 16.60 -3.82 -9.24
CA LEU A 152 17.80 -4.42 -9.85
C LEU A 152 19.06 -4.18 -9.03
N GLY A 153 19.19 -3.03 -8.36
CA GLY A 153 20.29 -2.72 -7.46
C GLY A 153 20.33 -3.63 -6.23
N SER A 154 19.17 -3.90 -5.62
CA SER A 154 19.05 -4.85 -4.51
C SER A 154 19.34 -6.30 -4.94
N LEU A 155 18.90 -6.71 -6.13
CA LEU A 155 19.24 -8.03 -6.71
C LEU A 155 20.73 -8.16 -7.07
N GLY A 156 21.36 -7.08 -7.54
CA GLY A 156 22.80 -7.00 -7.80
C GLY A 156 23.63 -7.15 -6.52
N MET A 157 23.18 -6.53 -5.42
CA MET A 157 23.79 -6.69 -4.09
C MET A 157 23.61 -8.12 -3.55
N ALA A 158 22.44 -8.74 -3.72
CA ALA A 158 22.18 -10.12 -3.30
C ALA A 158 23.10 -11.14 -3.99
N ARG A 159 23.42 -10.96 -5.29
CA ARG A 159 24.38 -11.83 -6.01
C ARG A 159 25.81 -11.74 -5.48
N ARG A 160 26.21 -10.63 -4.85
CA ARG A 160 27.55 -10.47 -4.27
C ARG A 160 27.75 -11.32 -3.02
N PHE A 161 26.67 -11.69 -2.32
CA PHE A 161 26.72 -12.55 -1.13
C PHE A 161 26.60 -14.05 -1.43
N LEU A 162 26.27 -14.44 -2.67
CA LEU A 162 26.16 -15.83 -3.13
C LEU A 162 27.41 -16.37 -3.85
N LYS A 163 28.46 -15.55 -3.98
CA LYS A 163 29.81 -16.02 -4.34
C LYS A 163 30.74 -15.90 -3.14
N ARG A 164 30.70 -16.91 -2.28
CA ARG A 164 31.83 -17.33 -1.45
C ARG A 164 32.00 -18.83 -1.57
#